data_AF-A0A950TNF2-F1
#
_entry.id   AF-A0A950TNF2-F1
#
_cell.length_a   1.000
_cell.length_b   1.000
_cell.length_c   1.000
_cell.angle_alpha   90.00
_cell.angle_beta   90.00
_cell.angle_gamma   90.00
#
_symmetry.space_group_name_H-M   'P 1'
#
loop_
_entity.id
_entity.type
_entity.pdbx_description
1 polymer ?
#
loop_
_entity_poly.entity_id
_entity_poly.type
_entity_poly.pdbx_seq_one_letter_code
_entity_poly.pdbx_strand_id
1 'polypeptide(L)' 'MSKLQGGRVLLIVSGGIAAYKALELIRLLRAAGCLVTCVLTDN' A
#
# COMPACT_ATOMS: atom_id res chain seq x y z
N MET A 1 10.41 -17.62 -3.98
CA MET A 1 10.66 -16.28 -3.41
C MET A 1 9.71 -15.31 -4.08
N SER A 2 8.87 -14.60 -3.33
CA SER A 2 8.05 -13.52 -3.92
C SER A 2 8.99 -12.41 -4.36
N LYS A 3 8.83 -11.92 -5.59
CA LYS A 3 9.68 -10.89 -6.21
C LYS A 3 9.69 -9.54 -5.45
N LEU A 4 8.84 -9.42 -4.43
CA LEU A 4 8.53 -8.21 -3.68
C LEU A 4 9.13 -8.23 -2.26
N GLN A 5 9.64 -9.37 -1.79
CA GLN A 5 10.14 -9.51 -0.42
C GLN A 5 11.32 -8.56 -0.15
N GLY A 6 11.25 -7.79 0.94
CA GLY A 6 12.25 -6.77 1.29
C GLY A 6 12.11 -5.46 0.50
N GLY A 7 11.16 -5.35 -0.43
CA GLY A 7 10.89 -4.13 -1.19
C GLY A 7 10.31 -3.01 -0.32
N ARG A 8 10.67 -1.76 -0.63
CA ARG A 8 10.11 -0.56 -0.01
C ARG A 8 9.10 0.07 -0.95
N VAL A 9 7.85 0.19 -0.52
CA VAL A 9 6.72 0.68 -1.31
C VAL A 9 6.21 1.98 -0.69
N LEU A 10 6.17 3.04 -1.50
CA LEU A 10 5.41 4.26 -1.19
C LEU A 10 4.02 4.13 -1.83
N LEU A 11 2.99 4.02 -1.00
CA LEU A 11 1.60 3.95 -1.43
C LEU A 11 0.96 5.33 -1.29
N ILE A 12 0.52 5.90 -2.40
CA ILE A 12 -0.19 7.18 -2.44
C ILE A 12 -1.68 6.88 -2.63
N VAL A 13 -2.52 7.38 -1.72
CA VAL A 13 -3.97 7.21 -1.77
C VAL A 13 -4.60 8.58 -2.02
N SER A 14 -5.28 8.72 -3.16
CA SER A 14 -6.05 9.92 -3.50
C SER A 14 -7.49 9.85 -2.97
N GLY A 15 -8.21 10.97 -3.00
CA GLY A 15 -9.65 11.03 -2.71
C GLY A 15 -10.51 10.35 -3.77
N GLY A 16 -11.43 9.49 -3.36
CA GLY A 16 -12.37 8.79 -4.23
C GLY A 16 -12.92 7.51 -3.61
N ILE A 17 -13.97 6.92 -4.20
CA ILE A 17 -14.65 5.76 -3.61
C ILE A 17 -13.70 4.57 -3.41
N ALA A 18 -12.67 4.39 -4.24
CA ALA A 18 -11.74 3.27 -4.18
C ALA A 18 -10.76 3.32 -2.99
N ALA A 19 -10.62 4.48 -2.32
CA ALA A 19 -9.69 4.65 -1.19
C ALA A 19 -9.97 3.68 -0.04
N TYR A 20 -11.23 3.22 0.13
CA TYR A 20 -11.59 2.23 1.15
C TYR A 20 -10.80 0.90 1.03
N LYS A 21 -10.37 0.52 -0.18
CA LYS A 21 -9.58 -0.70 -0.42
C LYS A 21 -8.09 -0.53 -0.13
N ALA A 22 -7.62 0.69 0.15
CA ALA A 22 -6.20 0.92 0.42
C ALA A 22 -5.71 0.06 1.61
N LEU A 23 -6.53 -0.15 2.64
CA LEU A 23 -6.18 -1.00 3.78
C LEU A 23 -5.97 -2.47 3.39
N GLU A 24 -6.79 -3.01 2.49
CA GLU A 24 -6.66 -4.37 1.96
C GLU A 24 -5.34 -4.52 1.19
N LEU A 25 -5.03 -3.55 0.31
CA LEU A 25 -3.78 -3.51 -0.43
C LEU A 25 -2.54 -3.46 0.48
N ILE A 26 -2.58 -2.61 1.52
CA ILE A 26 -1.48 -2.51 2.50
C ILE A 26 -1.25 -3.86 3.20
N ARG A 27 -2.33 -4.57 3.59
CA ARG A 27 -2.22 -5.90 4.21
C ARG A 27 -1.55 -6.91 3.28
N LEU A 28 -1.95 -6.94 2.01
CA LEU A 28 -1.39 -7.88 1.02
C LEU A 28 0.10 -7.60 0.75
N LEU A 29 0.48 -6.32 0.61
CA LEU A 29 1.87 -5.93 0.41
C LEU A 29 2.76 -6.30 1.61
N ARG A 30 2.27 -6.07 2.84
CA ARG A 30 3.00 -6.47 4.05
C ARG A 30 3.11 -7.98 4.17
N ALA A 31 2.05 -8.73 3.84
CA ALA A 31 2.07 -10.20 3.82
C ALA A 31 3.06 -10.74 2.78
N ALA A 32 3.28 -10.01 1.68
CA ALA A 32 4.31 -10.32 0.69
C ALA A 32 5.74 -9.97 1.14
N GLY A 33 5.92 -9.42 2.34
CA GLY A 33 7.22 -9.05 2.92
C GLY A 33 7.72 -7.65 2.53
N CYS A 34 6.83 -6.76 2.08
CA CYS A 34 7.18 -5.38 1.75
C CYS A 34 7.12 -4.46 2.97
N LEU A 35 7.99 -3.45 3.00
CA LEU A 35 7.87 -2.28 3.87
C LEU A 35 7.02 -1.22 3.16
N VAL A 36 5.86 -0.89 3.72
CA VAL A 36 4.89 0.03 3.10
C VAL A 36 4.80 1.33 3.89
N THR A 37 5.03 2.46 3.22
CA THR A 37 4.74 3.81 3.71
C THR A 37 3.53 4.34 2.95
N CYS A 38 2.47 4.72 3.66
CA CYS A 38 1.26 5.24 3.04
C CYS A 38 1.17 6.75 3.23
N VAL A 39 0.79 7.49 2.20
CA VAL A 39 0.48 8.91 2.24
C VAL A 39 -0.89 9.16 1.62
N LEU A 40 -1.63 10.14 2.15
CA LEU A 40 -2.92 10.56 1.62
C LEU A 40 -2.79 11.94 1.00
N THR A 41 -3.54 12.19 -0.07
CA THR A 41 -3.72 13.56 -0.57
C THR A 41 -4.68 14.33 0.32
N ASP A 42 -4.56 15.66 0.33
CA ASP A 42 -5.64 16.52 0.81
C ASP A 42 -6.83 16.44 -0.17
N ASN A 43 -8.03 16.83 0.29
CA ASN A 43 -9.23 16.88 -0.54
C ASN A 43 -9.40 18.22 -1.26
#